data_AF-A0ABD0AKC5-F1
#
_entry.id   AF-A0ABD0AKC5-F1
#
_cell.length_a   1.000
_cell.length_b   1.000
_cell.length_c   1.000
_cell.angle_alpha   90.00
_cell.angle_beta   90.00
_cell.angle_gamma   90.00
#
_symmetry.space_group_name_H-M   'P 1'
#
loop_
_entity.id
_entity.type
_entity.pdbx_description
1 polymer ?
#
loop_
_entity_poly.entity_id
_entity_poly.type
_entity_poly.pdbx_seq_one_letter_code
_entity_poly.pdbx_strand_id
1 'polypeptide(L)'
;MFLHGSDSLAWNSVPGYGAYYAFALPFFLMGLYVIIKRRKIYDWFILANLIAVIPTLMIVIPNYNHWIFLHFPVLLTIAIGVNLVTQRVREIVPVMIVTYAISLGMFIPAYFNQAGTGWIIQSANVLKTLETNNYKKVYFTSSQGDFLLMVRDFLPVSPYKYQATKDHPYSKTILAVSSKYDNFETLTPETKVKSNSLILVDQSLLPQVQGMLGKDKYQKTVTINNIKYNVYYHA
;
A
#
# COMPACT_ATOMS: atom_id res chain seq x y z
N MET A 1 13.30 9.40 1.56
CA MET A 1 12.97 8.42 2.61
C MET A 1 13.44 8.80 4.02
N PHE A 2 14.73 8.77 4.38
CA PHE A 2 15.15 9.06 5.78
C PHE A 2 14.99 10.52 6.22
N LEU A 3 15.23 11.48 5.32
CA LEU A 3 15.08 12.92 5.64
C LEU A 3 13.66 13.44 5.40
N HIS A 4 13.02 12.98 4.31
CA HIS A 4 11.68 13.44 3.92
C HIS A 4 10.52 12.57 4.44
N GLY A 5 10.83 11.45 5.08
CA GLY A 5 9.82 10.53 5.63
C GLY A 5 9.05 9.70 4.60
N SER A 6 9.20 9.95 3.30
CA SER A 6 8.40 9.26 2.28
C SER A 6 9.26 8.62 1.19
N ASP A 7 8.75 7.51 0.64
CA ASP A 7 9.17 6.90 -0.62
C ASP A 7 8.20 7.23 -1.77
N SER A 8 7.32 8.24 -1.60
CA SER A 8 6.23 8.62 -2.50
C SER A 8 5.11 7.58 -2.68
N LEU A 9 5.18 6.45 -1.98
CA LEU A 9 4.15 5.42 -1.96
C LEU A 9 3.37 5.50 -0.65
N ALA A 10 2.11 5.95 -0.73
CA ALA A 10 1.26 6.20 0.44
C ALA A 10 0.96 4.92 1.26
N TRP A 11 1.08 3.74 0.64
CA TRP A 11 0.91 2.45 1.31
C TRP A 11 2.17 1.97 2.05
N ASN A 12 3.34 2.54 1.77
CA ASN A 12 4.61 2.19 2.40
C ASN A 12 5.08 3.23 3.42
N SER A 13 4.57 4.46 3.35
CA SER A 13 5.10 5.57 4.12
C SER A 13 4.06 6.61 4.50
N VAL A 14 4.22 7.16 5.70
CA VAL A 14 3.45 8.33 6.15
C VAL A 14 4.32 9.57 5.90
N PRO A 15 3.95 10.46 4.96
CA PRO A 15 4.61 11.76 4.79
C PRO A 15 4.96 12.47 6.09
N GLY A 16 6.21 12.91 6.22
CA GLY A 16 6.74 13.54 7.43
C GLY A 16 7.29 12.59 8.49
N TYR A 17 7.05 11.27 8.37
CA TYR A 17 7.53 10.26 9.31
C TYR A 17 8.47 9.27 8.62
N GLY A 18 9.76 9.38 8.91
CA GLY A 18 10.77 8.43 8.44
C GLY A 18 10.69 7.07 9.13
N ALA A 19 11.41 6.09 8.58
CA ALA A 19 11.56 4.76 9.19
C ALA A 19 12.09 4.82 10.63
N TYR A 20 12.86 5.86 10.94
CA TYR A 20 13.23 6.23 12.30
C TYR A 20 12.98 7.72 12.49
N TYR A 21 12.69 8.12 13.71
CA TYR A 21 12.60 9.54 14.05
C TYR A 21 13.97 10.23 13.89
N ALA A 22 13.96 11.47 13.43
CA ALA A 22 15.21 12.24 13.22
C ALA A 22 16.04 12.40 14.51
N PHE A 23 15.38 12.51 15.67
CA PHE A 23 16.06 12.56 16.97
C PHE A 23 16.74 11.24 17.36
N ALA A 24 16.53 10.15 16.62
CA ALA A 24 17.24 8.89 16.81
C ALA A 24 18.68 8.93 16.24
N LEU A 25 18.98 9.88 15.34
CA LEU A 25 20.27 9.97 14.65
C LEU A 25 21.47 10.14 15.61
N PRO A 26 21.43 10.99 16.66
CA PRO A 26 22.53 11.06 17.63
C PRO A 26 22.80 9.71 18.30
N PHE A 27 21.75 8.94 18.65
CA PHE A 27 21.93 7.62 19.24
C PHE A 27 22.51 6.62 18.23
N PHE A 28 22.12 6.68 16.97
CA PHE A 28 22.76 5.89 15.91
C PHE A 28 24.27 6.19 15.83
N LEU A 29 24.68 7.46 15.81
CA LEU A 29 26.08 7.86 15.75
C LEU A 29 26.87 7.39 16.99
N MET A 30 26.28 7.52 18.18
CA MET A 30 26.87 7.02 19.42
C MET A 30 27.00 5.48 19.41
N GLY A 31 25.99 4.78 18.91
CA GLY A 31 26.04 3.34 18.73
C GLY A 31 27.14 2.91 17.77
N LEU A 32 27.27 3.62 16.65
CA LEU A 32 28.30 3.37 15.63
C LEU A 32 29.71 3.55 16.23
N TYR A 33 29.92 4.61 17.00
CA TYR A 33 31.17 4.82 17.74
C TYR A 33 31.49 3.65 18.68
N VAL A 34 30.49 3.16 19.43
CA VAL A 34 30.67 2.04 20.36
C VAL A 34 31.06 0.76 19.62
N ILE A 35 30.35 0.39 18.56
CA ILE A 35 30.62 -0.88 17.85
C ILE A 35 31.99 -0.87 17.17
N ILE A 36 32.40 0.27 16.59
CA ILE A 36 33.72 0.44 15.96
C ILE A 36 34.87 0.35 16.98
N LYS A 37 34.65 0.83 18.21
CA LYS A 37 35.64 0.80 19.28
C LYS A 37 35.69 -0.54 20.01
N ARG A 38 34.53 -1.14 20.29
CA ARG A 38 34.39 -2.35 21.10
C ARG A 38 34.77 -3.62 20.34
N ARG A 39 34.52 -3.68 19.03
CA ARG A 39 34.98 -4.72 18.09
C ARG A 39 34.71 -6.17 18.55
N LYS A 40 33.61 -6.42 19.26
CA LYS A 40 33.21 -7.79 19.61
C LYS A 40 32.61 -8.51 18.40
N ILE A 41 32.49 -9.83 18.47
CA ILE A 41 31.98 -10.64 17.35
C ILE A 41 30.60 -10.17 16.84
N TYR A 42 29.71 -9.79 17.75
CA TYR A 42 28.40 -9.25 17.39
C TYR A 42 28.45 -7.83 16.84
N ASP A 43 29.48 -7.03 17.19
CA ASP A 43 29.71 -5.72 16.59
C ASP A 43 30.12 -5.88 15.12
N TRP A 44 30.99 -6.87 14.83
CA TRP A 44 31.36 -7.23 13.46
C TRP A 44 30.18 -7.71 12.64
N PHE A 45 29.28 -8.49 13.24
CA PHE A 45 28.04 -8.89 12.57
C PHE A 45 27.18 -7.69 12.19
N ILE A 46 26.98 -6.73 13.11
CA ILE A 46 26.20 -5.51 12.82
C ILE A 46 26.89 -4.67 11.72
N LEU A 47 28.20 -4.45 11.81
CA LEU A 47 28.97 -3.70 10.82
C LEU A 47 28.94 -4.37 9.44
N ALA A 48 29.09 -5.70 9.38
CA ALA A 48 29.00 -6.45 8.14
C ALA A 48 27.62 -6.29 7.50
N ASN A 49 26.53 -6.32 8.28
CA ASN A 49 25.19 -6.08 7.77
C ASN A 49 25.02 -4.64 7.24
N LEU A 50 25.52 -3.63 7.95
CA LEU A 50 25.49 -2.23 7.48
C LEU A 50 26.20 -2.08 6.13
N ILE A 51 27.37 -2.72 5.96
CA ILE A 51 28.15 -2.66 4.73
C ILE A 51 27.50 -3.48 3.62
N ALA A 52 26.95 -4.66 3.92
CA ALA A 52 26.33 -5.57 2.95
C ALA A 52 25.08 -4.97 2.29
N VAL A 53 24.44 -3.99 2.91
CA VAL A 53 23.30 -3.29 2.31
C VAL A 53 23.75 -2.28 1.24
N ILE A 54 24.99 -1.78 1.25
CA ILE A 54 25.47 -0.76 0.30
C ILE A 54 25.29 -1.20 -1.16
N PRO A 55 25.69 -2.42 -1.60
CA PRO A 55 25.42 -2.87 -2.97
C PRO A 55 23.94 -2.85 -3.35
N THR A 56 23.06 -3.23 -2.42
CA THR A 56 21.61 -3.21 -2.64
C THR A 56 21.10 -1.80 -2.89
N LEU A 57 21.61 -0.82 -2.13
CA LEU A 57 21.30 0.61 -2.31
C LEU A 57 21.76 1.16 -3.67
N MET A 58 22.79 0.57 -4.26
CA MET A 58 23.35 1.01 -5.55
C MET A 58 22.61 0.41 -6.75
N ILE A 59 22.01 -0.78 -6.60
CA ILE A 59 21.37 -1.51 -7.71
C ILE A 59 19.87 -1.27 -7.77
N VAL A 60 19.21 -1.15 -6.61
CA VAL A 60 17.75 -1.11 -6.52
C VAL A 60 17.28 0.30 -6.19
N ILE A 61 16.26 0.79 -6.89
CA ILE A 61 15.60 2.06 -6.56
C ILE A 61 15.04 1.95 -5.12
N PRO A 62 15.54 2.78 -4.20
CA PRO A 62 15.11 2.77 -2.81
C PRO A 62 13.61 2.89 -2.58
N ASN A 63 13.03 1.96 -1.83
CA ASN A 63 11.75 2.12 -1.15
C ASN A 63 11.80 1.42 0.22
N TYR A 64 10.78 1.60 1.05
CA TYR A 64 10.77 1.02 2.41
C TYR A 64 10.92 -0.51 2.39
N ASN A 65 10.34 -1.18 1.40
CA ASN A 65 10.40 -2.65 1.28
C ASN A 65 11.80 -3.15 0.91
N HIS A 66 12.49 -2.47 -0.02
CA HIS A 66 13.85 -2.83 -0.42
C HIS A 66 14.87 -2.59 0.70
N TRP A 67 14.57 -1.67 1.61
CA TRP A 67 15.46 -1.30 2.72
C TRP A 67 15.21 -2.08 4.01
N ILE A 68 14.36 -3.10 3.97
CA ILE A 68 14.03 -3.91 5.16
C ILE A 68 15.28 -4.50 5.82
N PHE A 69 16.28 -4.88 5.02
CA PHE A 69 17.56 -5.41 5.50
C PHE A 69 18.43 -4.37 6.20
N LEU A 70 18.23 -3.07 5.94
CA LEU A 70 18.89 -1.98 6.65
C LEU A 70 18.28 -1.74 8.03
N HIS A 71 16.98 -2.04 8.20
CA HIS A 71 16.27 -1.74 9.44
C HIS A 71 16.85 -2.44 10.64
N PHE A 72 17.15 -3.72 10.50
CA PHE A 72 17.71 -4.52 11.58
C PHE A 72 19.06 -3.98 12.13
N PRO A 73 20.12 -3.81 11.32
CA PRO A 73 21.40 -3.32 11.83
C PRO A 73 21.35 -1.87 12.33
N VAL A 74 20.52 -1.01 11.73
CA VAL A 74 20.37 0.38 12.21
C VAL A 74 19.68 0.44 13.56
N LEU A 75 18.59 -0.31 13.76
CA LEU A 75 17.89 -0.37 15.04
C LEU A 75 18.78 -0.92 16.17
N LEU A 76 19.56 -1.96 15.90
CA LEU A 76 20.55 -2.47 16.86
C LEU A 76 21.60 -1.42 17.21
N THR A 77 22.08 -0.69 16.22
CA THR A 77 23.05 0.40 16.44
C THR A 77 22.45 1.52 17.29
N ILE A 78 21.22 1.96 16.99
CA ILE A 78 20.48 2.94 17.80
C ILE A 78 20.34 2.43 19.24
N ALA A 79 19.92 1.18 19.44
CA ALA A 79 19.73 0.60 20.77
C ALA A 79 21.04 0.59 21.59
N ILE A 80 22.18 0.28 20.96
CA ILE A 80 23.50 0.36 21.63
C ILE A 80 23.80 1.79 22.07
N GLY A 81 23.52 2.79 21.21
CA GLY A 81 23.72 4.19 21.54
C GLY A 81 22.81 4.67 22.66
N VAL A 82 21.51 4.32 22.62
CA VAL A 82 20.56 4.60 23.70
C VAL A 82 21.03 4.00 25.02
N ASN A 83 21.47 2.73 25.01
CA ASN A 83 21.96 2.06 26.21
C ASN A 83 23.20 2.76 26.79
N LEU A 84 24.16 3.17 25.94
CA LEU A 84 25.33 3.91 26.41
C LEU A 84 24.94 5.24 27.07
N VAL A 85 24.05 6.01 26.45
CA VAL A 85 23.66 7.34 26.92
C VAL A 85 22.87 7.22 28.23
N THR A 86 21.90 6.32 28.29
CA THR A 86 21.05 6.12 29.49
C THR A 86 21.81 5.52 30.68
N GLN A 87 22.86 4.73 30.44
CA GLN A 87 23.74 4.26 31.52
C GLN A 87 24.57 5.38 32.14
N ARG A 88 24.93 6.42 31.36
CA ARG A 88 25.76 7.54 31.81
C ARG A 88 24.96 8.71 32.37
N VAL A 89 23.79 8.98 31.79
CA VAL A 89 22.91 10.09 32.13
C VAL A 89 21.52 9.52 32.33
N ARG A 90 21.18 9.13 33.57
CA ARG A 90 19.90 8.47 33.85
C ARG A 90 18.72 9.44 33.71
N GLU A 91 18.98 10.72 33.93
CA GLU A 91 18.04 11.83 33.85
C GLU A 91 17.50 12.03 32.42
N ILE A 92 18.19 11.51 31.39
CA ILE A 92 17.73 11.61 30.01
C ILE A 92 16.59 10.63 29.70
N VAL A 93 16.43 9.57 30.49
CA VAL A 93 15.39 8.54 30.28
C VAL A 93 13.98 9.13 30.24
N PRO A 94 13.52 9.93 31.24
CA PRO A 94 12.20 10.53 31.18
C PRO A 94 12.05 11.48 29.98
N VAL A 95 13.08 12.23 29.62
CA VAL A 95 13.07 13.12 28.44
C VAL A 95 12.86 12.32 27.16
N MET A 96 13.55 11.19 27.00
CA MET A 96 13.38 10.30 25.86
C MET A 96 11.96 9.73 25.80
N ILE A 97 11.43 9.24 26.94
CA ILE A 97 10.06 8.68 27.01
C ILE A 97 9.05 9.73 26.56
N VAL A 98 9.13 10.95 27.10
CA VAL A 98 8.25 12.07 26.73
C VAL A 98 8.38 12.40 25.23
N THR A 99 9.60 12.44 24.70
CA THR A 99 9.85 12.71 23.28
C THR A 99 9.21 11.66 22.37
N TYR A 100 9.35 10.37 22.70
CA TYR A 100 8.69 9.29 21.95
C TYR A 100 7.17 9.36 22.10
N ALA A 101 6.65 9.66 23.30
CA ALA A 101 5.22 9.78 23.52
C ALA A 101 4.59 10.92 22.71
N ILE A 102 5.23 12.10 22.67
CA ILE A 102 4.80 13.23 21.82
C ILE A 102 4.84 12.82 20.35
N SER A 103 5.94 12.21 19.90
CA SER A 103 6.11 11.79 18.51
C SER A 103 5.08 10.75 18.08
N LEU A 104 4.72 9.83 18.97
CA LEU A 104 3.64 8.87 18.76
C LEU A 104 2.27 9.56 18.73
N GLY A 105 2.02 10.49 19.64
CA GLY A 105 0.79 11.28 19.68
C GLY A 105 0.56 12.10 18.40
N MET A 106 1.62 12.61 17.80
CA MET A 106 1.57 13.28 16.49
C MET A 106 1.41 12.28 15.34
N PHE A 107 2.03 11.10 15.44
CA PHE A 107 1.98 10.06 14.41
C PHE A 107 0.59 9.46 14.24
N ILE A 108 -0.11 9.15 15.34
CA ILE A 108 -1.44 8.51 15.31
C ILE A 108 -2.42 9.23 14.36
N PRO A 109 -2.73 10.53 14.52
CA PRO A 109 -3.66 11.20 13.62
C PRO A 109 -3.12 11.30 12.19
N ALA A 110 -1.80 11.45 12.00
CA ALA A 110 -1.20 11.47 10.67
C ALA A 110 -1.33 10.12 9.94
N TYR A 111 -1.18 9.01 10.66
CA TYR A 111 -1.33 7.66 10.15
C TYR A 111 -2.78 7.34 9.78
N PHE A 112 -3.73 7.63 10.69
CA PHE A 112 -5.14 7.29 10.47
C PHE A 112 -5.90 8.25 9.55
N ASN A 113 -5.43 9.49 9.37
CA ASN A 113 -6.06 10.44 8.45
C ASN A 113 -5.56 10.32 7.00
N GLN A 114 -4.51 9.52 6.73
CA GLN A 114 -4.08 9.26 5.37
C GLN A 114 -4.99 8.22 4.71
N ALA A 115 -5.58 8.59 3.57
CA ALA A 115 -6.43 7.74 2.74
C ALA A 115 -5.67 6.60 2.02
N GLY A 116 -4.51 6.18 2.53
CA GLY A 116 -3.53 5.34 1.83
C GLY A 116 -3.19 4.01 2.47
N THR A 117 -3.75 3.66 3.64
CA THR A 117 -3.37 2.43 4.37
C THR A 117 -4.06 1.15 3.87
N GLY A 118 -4.47 1.11 2.59
CA GLY A 118 -5.11 -0.03 1.95
C GLY A 118 -6.62 0.12 1.73
N TRP A 119 -7.24 -0.94 1.25
CA TRP A 119 -8.64 -0.97 0.88
C TRP A 119 -9.58 -0.98 2.08
N ILE A 120 -10.69 -0.24 1.99
CA ILE A 120 -11.75 -0.31 3.01
C ILE A 120 -12.36 -1.72 3.00
N ILE A 121 -12.14 -2.49 4.06
CA ILE A 121 -12.55 -3.90 4.18
C ILE A 121 -14.07 -4.06 3.98
N GLN A 122 -14.87 -3.08 4.40
CA GLN A 122 -16.33 -3.09 4.19
C GLN A 122 -16.70 -3.18 2.70
N SER A 123 -15.85 -2.67 1.80
CA SER A 123 -16.03 -2.76 0.34
C SER A 123 -16.04 -4.21 -0.15
N ALA A 124 -15.32 -5.11 0.55
CA ALA A 124 -15.34 -6.54 0.24
C ALA A 124 -16.73 -7.14 0.42
N ASN A 125 -17.43 -6.76 1.49
CA ASN A 125 -18.80 -7.21 1.74
C ASN A 125 -19.75 -6.65 0.68
N VAL A 126 -19.62 -5.37 0.34
CA VAL A 126 -20.42 -4.73 -0.72
C VAL A 126 -20.25 -5.47 -2.04
N LEU A 127 -19.02 -5.73 -2.49
CA LEU A 127 -18.73 -6.48 -3.71
C LEU A 127 -19.34 -7.88 -3.69
N LYS A 128 -19.28 -8.60 -2.56
CA LYS A 128 -19.91 -9.91 -2.40
C LYS A 128 -21.44 -9.84 -2.52
N THR A 129 -22.10 -8.82 -1.98
CA THR A 129 -23.56 -8.63 -2.10
C THR A 129 -24.04 -8.28 -3.50
N LEU A 130 -23.14 -7.95 -4.42
CA LEU A 130 -23.48 -7.75 -5.84
C LEU A 130 -23.63 -9.07 -6.59
N GLU A 131 -23.22 -10.20 -5.98
CA GLU A 131 -23.31 -11.54 -6.55
C GLU A 131 -22.81 -11.60 -8.00
N THR A 132 -21.66 -10.98 -8.25
CA THR A 132 -21.13 -10.72 -9.59
C THR A 132 -20.96 -11.97 -10.46
N ASN A 133 -20.86 -13.14 -9.84
CA ASN A 133 -20.78 -14.44 -10.51
C ASN A 133 -22.08 -14.87 -11.24
N ASN A 134 -23.23 -14.26 -10.89
CA ASN A 134 -24.52 -14.55 -11.53
C ASN A 134 -24.68 -13.88 -12.91
N TYR A 135 -23.75 -12.99 -13.26
CA TYR A 135 -23.79 -12.21 -14.49
C TYR A 135 -22.72 -12.69 -15.48
N LYS A 136 -23.03 -12.61 -16.78
CA LYS A 136 -22.07 -12.97 -17.84
C LYS A 136 -20.86 -12.05 -17.83
N LYS A 137 -21.09 -10.76 -17.58
CA LYS A 137 -20.07 -9.72 -17.45
C LYS A 137 -20.45 -8.72 -16.36
N VAL A 138 -19.42 -8.13 -15.76
CA VAL A 138 -19.53 -6.96 -14.90
C VAL A 138 -18.72 -5.83 -15.54
N TYR A 139 -19.41 -4.87 -16.11
CA TYR A 139 -18.76 -3.68 -16.64
C TYR A 139 -18.56 -2.65 -15.54
N PHE A 140 -17.46 -1.91 -15.56
CA PHE A 140 -17.25 -0.88 -14.55
C PHE A 140 -16.55 0.39 -15.10
N THR A 141 -16.89 1.54 -14.54
CA THR A 141 -16.05 2.75 -14.61
C THR A 141 -15.52 3.04 -13.21
N SER A 142 -14.29 3.51 -13.08
CA SER A 142 -13.69 3.86 -11.79
C SER A 142 -12.67 4.97 -11.95
N SER A 143 -12.75 5.99 -11.09
CA SER A 143 -11.68 6.99 -10.94
C SER A 143 -10.45 6.46 -10.19
N GLN A 144 -10.58 5.32 -9.49
CA GLN A 144 -9.47 4.57 -8.89
C GLN A 144 -8.84 3.63 -9.91
N GLY A 145 -7.58 3.87 -10.29
CA GLY A 145 -6.84 3.07 -11.27
C GLY A 145 -6.49 1.66 -10.80
N ASP A 146 -6.62 1.39 -9.51
CA ASP A 146 -6.32 0.13 -8.84
C ASP A 146 -7.59 -0.67 -8.47
N PHE A 147 -8.77 -0.26 -8.95
CA PHE A 147 -10.05 -0.92 -8.67
C PHE A 147 -10.03 -2.44 -8.95
N LEU A 148 -9.44 -2.89 -10.07
CA LEU A 148 -9.36 -4.32 -10.38
C LEU A 148 -8.43 -5.10 -9.43
N LEU A 149 -7.43 -4.45 -8.84
CA LEU A 149 -6.60 -5.08 -7.81
C LEU A 149 -7.43 -5.31 -6.55
N MET A 150 -8.27 -4.35 -6.17
CA MET A 150 -9.22 -4.51 -5.06
C MET A 150 -10.21 -5.64 -5.33
N VAL A 151 -10.81 -5.68 -6.52
CA VAL A 151 -11.75 -6.74 -6.93
C VAL A 151 -11.07 -8.10 -6.87
N ARG A 152 -9.83 -8.22 -7.36
CA ARG A 152 -9.04 -9.45 -7.27
C ARG A 152 -8.85 -9.92 -5.83
N ASP A 153 -8.51 -8.99 -4.93
CA ASP A 153 -8.21 -9.33 -3.54
C ASP A 153 -9.48 -9.70 -2.75
N PHE A 154 -10.62 -9.07 -3.04
CA PHE A 154 -11.89 -9.31 -2.34
C PHE A 154 -12.75 -10.40 -2.96
N LEU A 155 -12.62 -10.65 -4.26
CA LEU A 155 -13.29 -11.70 -5.03
C LEU A 155 -12.23 -12.55 -5.78
N PRO A 156 -11.42 -13.34 -5.05
CA PRO A 156 -10.33 -14.08 -5.65
C PRO A 156 -10.84 -15.22 -6.53
N VAL A 157 -10.16 -15.45 -7.65
CA VAL A 157 -10.34 -16.60 -8.52
C VAL A 157 -9.09 -17.47 -8.54
N SER A 158 -9.21 -18.71 -9.05
CA SER A 158 -8.05 -19.59 -9.19
C SER A 158 -6.93 -18.92 -10.02
N PRO A 159 -5.64 -19.17 -9.72
CA PRO A 159 -4.53 -18.61 -10.48
C PRO A 159 -4.60 -18.91 -11.98
N TYR A 160 -5.10 -20.08 -12.37
CA TYR A 160 -5.32 -20.45 -13.77
C TYR A 160 -6.37 -19.56 -14.44
N LYS A 161 -7.50 -19.33 -13.76
CA LYS A 161 -8.57 -18.44 -14.25
C LYS A 161 -8.07 -17.00 -14.34
N TYR A 162 -7.32 -16.53 -13.36
CA TYR A 162 -6.68 -15.21 -13.37
C TYR A 162 -5.78 -15.03 -14.59
N GLN A 163 -4.86 -15.97 -14.84
CA GLN A 163 -3.94 -15.89 -15.96
C GLN A 163 -4.64 -15.96 -17.32
N ALA A 164 -5.76 -16.67 -17.42
CA ALA A 164 -6.53 -16.80 -18.65
C ALA A 164 -7.41 -15.58 -18.97
N THR A 165 -7.79 -14.77 -17.98
CA THR A 165 -8.85 -13.74 -18.11
C THR A 165 -8.37 -12.30 -17.97
N LYS A 166 -7.10 -12.07 -17.61
CA LYS A 166 -6.48 -10.74 -17.59
C LYS A 166 -6.21 -10.18 -18.99
N ASP A 167 -5.85 -8.91 -19.06
CA ASP A 167 -5.58 -8.15 -20.30
C ASP A 167 -4.61 -8.84 -21.27
N HIS A 168 -3.55 -9.45 -20.72
CA HIS A 168 -2.52 -10.17 -21.49
C HIS A 168 -2.37 -11.60 -20.96
N PRO A 169 -3.21 -12.55 -21.41
CA PRO A 169 -3.20 -13.90 -20.87
C PRO A 169 -1.83 -14.56 -20.94
N TYR A 170 -1.40 -15.15 -19.83
CA TYR A 170 -0.10 -15.85 -19.69
C TYR A 170 1.17 -15.02 -20.04
N SER A 171 1.06 -13.70 -20.18
CA SER A 171 2.24 -12.86 -20.43
C SER A 171 3.23 -12.96 -19.28
N LYS A 172 4.51 -13.13 -19.62
CA LYS A 172 5.65 -13.18 -18.67
C LYS A 172 6.19 -11.80 -18.33
N THR A 173 5.85 -10.78 -19.12
CA THR A 173 6.35 -9.41 -18.97
C THR A 173 5.28 -8.48 -18.42
N ILE A 174 4.01 -8.70 -18.78
CA ILE A 174 2.86 -7.90 -18.32
C ILE A 174 2.02 -8.75 -17.38
N LEU A 175 2.32 -8.63 -16.08
CA LEU A 175 1.72 -9.46 -15.04
C LEU A 175 0.45 -8.86 -14.43
N ALA A 176 0.34 -7.53 -14.45
CA ALA A 176 -0.74 -6.77 -13.84
C ALA A 176 -2.02 -6.80 -14.69
N VAL A 177 -3.16 -6.58 -14.01
CA VAL A 177 -4.46 -6.28 -14.63
C VAL A 177 -4.63 -4.78 -14.76
N SER A 178 -5.25 -4.33 -15.85
CA SER A 178 -5.53 -2.92 -16.10
C SER A 178 -6.98 -2.68 -16.50
N SER A 179 -7.54 -3.50 -17.40
CA SER A 179 -8.92 -3.33 -17.88
C SER A 179 -9.80 -4.56 -17.74
N LYS A 180 -9.23 -5.75 -17.52
CA LYS A 180 -10.00 -7.01 -17.41
C LYS A 180 -9.50 -7.92 -16.30
N TYR A 181 -10.44 -8.54 -15.59
CA TYR A 181 -10.19 -9.58 -14.58
C TYR A 181 -11.42 -10.46 -14.43
N ASP A 182 -11.29 -11.76 -14.65
CA ASP A 182 -12.43 -12.70 -14.67
C ASP A 182 -13.58 -12.23 -15.57
N ASN A 183 -14.77 -11.98 -14.99
CA ASN A 183 -15.92 -11.44 -15.70
C ASN A 183 -16.01 -9.91 -15.64
N PHE A 184 -15.06 -9.24 -14.99
CA PHE A 184 -14.96 -7.78 -14.93
C PHE A 184 -14.26 -7.20 -16.15
N GLU A 185 -14.77 -6.09 -16.65
CA GLU A 185 -14.24 -5.38 -17.82
C GLU A 185 -14.52 -3.88 -17.73
N THR A 186 -13.53 -3.04 -18.00
CA THR A 186 -13.71 -1.59 -17.99
C THR A 186 -14.74 -1.18 -19.05
N LEU A 187 -15.69 -0.34 -18.67
CA LEU A 187 -16.68 0.24 -19.56
C LEU A 187 -16.05 1.46 -20.25
N THR A 188 -15.85 1.34 -21.55
CA THR A 188 -15.43 2.45 -22.43
C THR A 188 -16.52 2.75 -23.46
N PRO A 189 -16.54 3.93 -24.11
CA PRO A 189 -17.51 4.26 -25.15
C PRO A 189 -17.61 3.23 -26.30
N GLU A 190 -16.52 2.49 -26.55
CA GLU A 190 -16.42 1.46 -27.59
C GLU A 190 -16.93 0.08 -27.13
N THR A 191 -17.20 -0.08 -25.83
CA THR A 191 -17.57 -1.36 -25.23
C THR A 191 -18.98 -1.77 -25.65
N LYS A 192 -19.08 -2.93 -26.30
CA LYS A 192 -20.37 -3.57 -26.59
C LYS A 192 -20.83 -4.36 -25.37
N VAL A 193 -21.78 -3.78 -24.61
CA VAL A 193 -22.36 -4.40 -23.42
C VAL A 193 -23.14 -5.67 -23.82
N LYS A 194 -22.86 -6.78 -23.13
CA LYS A 194 -23.53 -8.07 -23.33
C LYS A 194 -24.82 -8.18 -22.50
N SER A 195 -25.81 -8.93 -22.99
CA SER A 195 -26.99 -9.31 -22.22
C SER A 195 -26.66 -10.05 -20.92
N ASN A 196 -27.53 -9.94 -19.92
CA ASN A 196 -27.33 -10.42 -18.56
C ASN A 196 -26.00 -9.94 -17.94
N SER A 197 -25.79 -8.63 -17.93
CA SER A 197 -24.59 -7.99 -17.35
C SER A 197 -24.94 -7.01 -16.23
N LEU A 198 -24.05 -6.91 -15.27
CA LEU A 198 -24.08 -5.86 -14.25
C LEU A 198 -23.17 -4.72 -14.68
N ILE A 199 -23.55 -3.47 -14.40
CA ILE A 199 -22.75 -2.29 -14.74
C ILE A 199 -22.57 -1.44 -13.48
N LEU A 200 -21.32 -1.17 -13.11
CA LEU A 200 -20.93 -0.36 -11.97
C LEU A 200 -20.36 0.96 -12.46
N VAL A 201 -21.08 2.06 -12.29
CA VAL A 201 -20.67 3.37 -12.80
C VAL A 201 -20.27 4.27 -11.63
N ASP A 202 -18.99 4.61 -11.54
CA ASP A 202 -18.52 5.68 -10.66
C ASP A 202 -19.29 6.97 -10.99
N GLN A 203 -19.96 7.54 -9.99
CA GLN A 203 -20.80 8.73 -10.17
C GLN A 203 -20.04 9.92 -10.78
N SER A 204 -18.74 10.04 -10.52
CA SER A 204 -17.90 11.10 -11.10
C SER A 204 -17.68 10.92 -12.61
N LEU A 205 -17.79 9.68 -13.11
CA LEU A 205 -17.61 9.33 -14.52
C LEU A 205 -18.94 9.08 -15.25
N LEU A 206 -20.07 9.15 -14.55
CA LEU A 206 -21.40 8.95 -15.13
C LEU A 206 -21.66 9.79 -16.40
N PRO A 207 -21.29 11.09 -16.46
CA PRO A 207 -21.51 11.90 -17.67
C PRO A 207 -20.85 11.34 -18.93
N GLN A 208 -19.74 10.60 -18.79
CA GLN A 208 -18.97 10.06 -19.92
C GLN A 208 -19.64 8.83 -20.55
N VAL A 209 -20.45 8.11 -19.77
CA VAL A 209 -21.07 6.84 -20.17
C VAL A 209 -22.59 6.89 -20.18
N GLN A 210 -23.21 8.01 -19.82
CA GLN A 210 -24.67 8.16 -19.72
C GLN A 210 -25.40 7.79 -21.02
N GLY A 211 -24.82 8.12 -22.18
CA GLY A 211 -25.37 7.75 -23.48
C GLY A 211 -25.43 6.24 -23.76
N MET A 212 -24.58 5.45 -23.09
CA MET A 212 -24.55 3.99 -23.21
C MET A 212 -25.62 3.31 -22.34
N LEU A 213 -26.01 3.95 -21.23
CA LEU A 213 -26.88 3.37 -20.21
C LEU A 213 -28.37 3.46 -20.54
N GLY A 214 -28.75 4.02 -21.69
CA GLY A 214 -30.15 4.41 -21.98
C GLY A 214 -31.19 3.28 -21.92
N LYS A 215 -30.77 2.02 -22.02
CA LYS A 215 -31.63 0.83 -21.91
C LYS A 215 -31.46 0.07 -20.59
N ASP A 216 -30.55 0.51 -19.73
CA ASP A 216 -30.12 -0.24 -18.56
C ASP A 216 -30.97 0.12 -17.34
N LYS A 217 -31.38 -0.90 -16.59
CA LYS A 217 -32.23 -0.70 -15.41
C LYS A 217 -31.37 -0.37 -14.21
N TYR A 218 -31.50 0.85 -13.68
CA TYR A 218 -30.90 1.22 -12.39
C TYR A 218 -31.44 0.30 -11.28
N GLN A 219 -30.54 -0.20 -10.44
CA GLN A 219 -30.85 -1.10 -9.32
C GLN A 219 -30.68 -0.39 -7.97
N LYS A 220 -29.47 0.12 -7.72
CA LYS A 220 -29.09 0.75 -6.43
C LYS A 220 -27.80 1.54 -6.58
N THR A 221 -27.47 2.33 -5.57
CA THR A 221 -26.15 2.93 -5.41
C THR A 221 -25.42 2.23 -4.27
N VAL A 222 -24.16 1.87 -4.49
CA VAL A 222 -23.28 1.26 -3.49
C VAL A 222 -22.05 2.10 -3.28
N THR A 223 -21.42 1.98 -2.12
CA THR A 223 -20.13 2.64 -1.85
C THR A 223 -19.04 1.60 -1.79
N ILE A 224 -18.03 1.71 -2.65
CA ILE A 224 -16.87 0.82 -2.70
C ILE A 224 -15.65 1.74 -2.56
N ASN A 225 -14.87 1.50 -1.51
CA ASN A 225 -13.65 2.26 -1.19
C ASN A 225 -13.85 3.79 -1.23
N ASN A 226 -14.87 4.27 -0.51
CA ASN A 226 -15.31 5.68 -0.44
C ASN A 226 -15.82 6.30 -1.76
N ILE A 227 -15.92 5.54 -2.84
CA ILE A 227 -16.51 5.98 -4.11
C ILE A 227 -17.92 5.41 -4.23
N LYS A 228 -18.86 6.27 -4.66
CA LYS A 228 -20.24 5.86 -4.95
C LYS A 228 -20.34 5.35 -6.38
N TYR A 229 -20.82 4.13 -6.52
CA TYR A 229 -21.10 3.48 -7.80
C TYR A 229 -22.61 3.30 -7.96
N ASN A 230 -23.15 3.78 -9.07
CA ASN A 230 -24.49 3.43 -9.51
C ASN A 230 -24.46 2.05 -10.17
N VAL A 231 -25.35 1.16 -9.74
CA VAL A 231 -25.45 -0.21 -10.22
C VAL A 231 -26.62 -0.30 -11.20
N TYR A 232 -26.34 -0.75 -12.42
CA TYR A 232 -27.34 -0.99 -13.45
C TYR A 232 -27.33 -2.46 -13.88
N TYR A 233 -28.47 -2.92 -14.36
CA TYR A 233 -28.63 -4.22 -14.98
C TYR A 233 -28.94 -4.06 -16.46
N HIS A 234 -28.13 -4.71 -17.30
CA HIS A 234 -28.37 -4.82 -18.72
C HIS A 234 -28.96 -6.20 -19.01
N ALA A 235 -30.21 -6.21 -19.48
CA ALA A 235 -30.97 -7.42 -19.79
C ALA A 235 -30.36 -8.21 -20.95
#